data_AF-A0A545UB99-F1
#
_entry.id   AF-A0A545UB99-F1
#
_cell.length_a   1.000
_cell.length_b   1.000
_cell.length_c   1.000
_cell.angle_alpha   90.00
_cell.angle_beta   90.00
_cell.angle_gamma   90.00
#
_symmetry.space_group_name_H-M   'P 1'
#
loop_
_entity.id
_entity.type
_entity.pdbx_description
1 polymer ?
#
loop_
_entity_poly.entity_id
_entity_poly.type
_entity_poly.pdbx_seq_one_letter_code
_entity_poly.pdbx_strand_id
1 'polypeptide(L)' 'MYLCQYLGDHTLKEIGEYLGLGYIGSMSHITSSMRREISLDTNFSKEIERLCQFIINAAT' A
#
# COMPACT_ATOMS: atom_id res chain seq x y z
N MET A 1 -1.11 0.51 4.00
CA MET A 1 -0.45 -0.82 3.87
C MET A 1 0.30 -0.95 2.56
N TYR A 2 -0.36 -1.15 1.41
CA TYR A 2 0.30 -1.22 0.11
C TYR A 2 1.19 0.00 -0.16
N LEU A 3 0.64 1.21 0.00
CA LEU A 3 1.39 2.46 -0.17
C LEU A 3 2.58 2.59 0.78
N CYS A 4 2.45 2.12 2.02
CA CYS A 4 3.54 2.18 3.00
C CYS A 4 4.70 1.25 2.62
N GLN A 5 4.39 0.08 2.03
CA GLN A 5 5.43 -0.78 1.44
C GLN A 5 6.00 -0.17 0.15
N TYR A 6 5.14 0.41 -0.68
CA TYR A 6 5.51 0.90 -2.01
C TYR A 6 6.36 2.17 -1.95
N LEU A 7 6.07 3.08 -1.01
CA LEU A 7 6.73 4.38 -0.90
C LEU A 7 7.76 4.45 0.22
N GLY A 8 7.57 3.71 1.31
CA GLY A 8 8.37 3.86 2.54
C GLY A 8 9.41 2.76 2.77
N ASP A 9 9.50 1.76 1.88
CA ASP A 9 10.38 0.58 2.03
C ASP A 9 10.22 -0.16 3.38
N HIS A 10 9.06 0.01 4.02
CA HIS A 10 8.76 -0.60 5.31
C HIS A 10 8.23 -2.03 5.15
N THR A 11 8.63 -2.90 6.07
CA THR A 11 8.10 -4.26 6.15
C THR A 11 6.64 -4.24 6.60
N LEU A 12 5.85 -5.25 6.20
CA LEU A 12 4.46 -5.40 6.68
C LEU A 12 4.38 -5.49 8.21
N LYS A 13 5.43 -6.00 8.86
CA LYS A 13 5.51 -6.08 10.31
C LYS A 13 5.57 -4.68 10.93
N GLU A 14 6.47 -3.81 10.45
CA GLU A 14 6.60 -2.44 10.96
C GLU A 14 5.33 -1.61 10.72
N ILE A 15 4.74 -1.74 9.53
CA ILE A 15 3.46 -1.08 9.21
C ILE A 15 2.35 -1.60 10.12
N GLY A 16 2.33 -2.91 10.37
CA GLY A 16 1.38 -3.57 11.25
C GLY A 16 1.46 -3.09 12.69
N GLU A 17 2.67 -3.07 13.23
CA GLU A 17 2.97 -2.56 14.57
C GLU A 17 2.57 -1.08 14.71
N TYR A 18 2.90 -0.25 13.71
CA TYR A 18 2.54 1.17 13.69
C TYR A 18 1.02 1.39 13.66
N LEU A 19 0.28 0.59 12.90
CA LEU A 19 -1.19 0.71 12.76
C LEU A 19 -1.97 -0.04 13.86
N GLY A 20 -1.29 -0.69 14.82
CA GLY A 20 -1.93 -1.50 15.86
C GLY A 20 -2.63 -2.77 15.32
N LEU A 21 -2.25 -3.22 14.13
CA LEU A 21 -2.81 -4.40 13.47
C LEU A 21 -1.98 -5.62 13.83
N GLY A 22 -2.41 -6.37 14.86
CA GLY A 22 -1.65 -7.50 15.39
C GLY A 22 -1.57 -8.75 14.50
N TYR A 23 -2.24 -8.80 13.33
CA TYR A 23 -2.33 -10.00 12.49
C TYR A 23 -1.67 -9.80 11.12
N ILE A 24 -0.39 -10.16 11.02
CA ILE A 24 0.45 -10.05 9.81
C ILE A 24 -0.16 -10.84 8.63
N GLY A 25 -0.79 -12.00 8.90
CA GLY A 25 -1.40 -12.83 7.86
C GLY A 25 -2.49 -12.11 7.07
N SER A 26 -3.35 -11.35 7.74
CA SER A 26 -4.41 -10.57 7.10
C SER A 26 -3.84 -9.43 6.26
N MET A 27 -2.74 -8.81 6.72
CA MET A 27 -2.08 -7.73 5.99
C MET A 27 -1.38 -8.21 4.72
N SER A 28 -0.72 -9.37 4.77
CA SER A 28 -0.13 -10.02 3.60
C SER A 28 -1.19 -10.37 2.55
N HIS A 29 -2.35 -10.87 2.98
CA HIS A 29 -3.46 -11.17 2.07
C HIS A 29 -4.01 -9.90 1.43
N ILE A 30 -4.31 -8.86 2.21
CA ILE A 30 -4.85 -7.59 1.69
C ILE A 30 -3.87 -6.98 0.69
N THR A 31 -2.58 -6.96 1.02
CA THR A 31 -1.56 -6.36 0.17
C THR A 31 -1.36 -7.15 -1.13
N SER A 32 -1.47 -8.48 -1.08
CA SER A 32 -1.39 -9.33 -2.28
C SER A 32 -2.62 -9.19 -3.17
N SER A 33 -3.83 -9.11 -2.58
CA SER A 33 -5.06 -8.84 -3.32
C SER A 33 -5.01 -7.49 -4.02
N MET A 34 -4.55 -6.43 -3.31
CA MET A 34 -4.38 -5.11 -3.90
C MET A 34 -3.39 -5.12 -5.07
N ARG A 35 -2.22 -5.78 -4.93
CA ARG A 35 -1.26 -5.90 -6.06
C ARG A 35 -1.88 -6.58 -7.27
N ARG A 36 -2.63 -7.66 -7.03
CA ARG A 36 -3.32 -8.37 -8.11
C ARG A 36 -4.34 -7.47 -8.79
N GLU A 37 -5.14 -6.73 -8.04
CA GLU A 37 -6.17 -5.85 -8.59
C GLU A 37 -5.57 -4.68 -9.38
N ILE A 38 -4.51 -4.05 -8.87
CA ILE A 38 -3.73 -3.03 -9.60
C ILE A 38 -3.16 -3.58 -10.90
N SER A 39 -2.70 -4.84 -10.92
CA SER A 39 -2.16 -5.46 -12.14
C SER A 39 -3.23 -5.79 -13.20
N LEU A 40 -4.48 -5.97 -12.78
CA LEU A 40 -5.59 -6.38 -13.65
C LEU A 40 -6.44 -5.19 -14.12
N ASP A 41 -6.55 -4.14 -13.32
CA ASP A 41 -7.34 -2.94 -13.63
C ASP A 41 -6.43 -1.72 -13.86
N THR A 42 -6.31 -1.32 -15.13
CA THR A 42 -5.50 -0.18 -15.55
C THR A 42 -6.05 1.17 -15.05
N ASN A 43 -7.36 1.31 -14.85
CA ASN A 43 -7.94 2.54 -14.31
C ASN A 43 -7.63 2.64 -12.82
N PHE A 44 -7.81 1.55 -12.09
CA PHE A 44 -7.46 1.49 -10.68
C PHE A 44 -5.98 1.79 -10.44
N SER A 45 -5.09 1.23 -11.27
CA SER A 45 -3.65 1.52 -11.24
C SER A 45 -3.36 3.03 -11.38
N LYS A 46 -4.00 3.70 -12.36
CA LYS A 46 -3.83 5.15 -12.56
C LYS A 46 -4.33 5.98 -11.39
N GLU A 47 -5.42 5.57 -10.73
CA GLU A 47 -5.92 6.25 -9.53
C GLU A 47 -4.95 6.10 -8.35
N ILE A 48 -4.37 4.91 -8.18
CA ILE A 48 -3.35 4.67 -7.16
C ILE A 48 -2.09 5.51 -7.44
N GLU A 49 -1.62 5.59 -8.69
CA GLU A 49 -0.49 6.45 -9.07
C GLU A 49 -0.76 7.94 -8.78
N ARG A 50 -1.96 8.43 -9.11
CA ARG A 50 -2.36 9.82 -8.80
C ARG A 50 -2.36 10.09 -7.30
N LEU A 51 -2.85 9.15 -6.51
CA LEU A 51 -2.84 9.24 -5.06
C LEU A 51 -1.40 9.26 -4.50
N CYS A 52 -0.52 8.40 -5.01
CA CYS A 52 0.90 8.41 -4.66
C CYS A 52 1.51 9.79 -4.93
N GLN A 53 1.29 10.32 -6.14
CA GLN A 53 1.86 11.60 -6.54
C GLN A 53 1.34 12.75 -5.67
N PHE A 54 0.04 12.73 -5.32
CA PHE A 54 -0.54 13.70 -4.40
C PHE A 54 0.12 13.66 -3.02
N ILE A 55 0.33 12.47 -2.45
CA ILE A 55 0.99 12.31 -1.14
C ILE A 55 2.43 12.82 -1.19
N ILE A 56 3.19 12.47 -2.23
CA ILE A 56 4.57 12.92 -2.42
C ILE A 56 4.63 14.45 -2.50
N ASN A 57 3.78 15.05 -3.34
CA ASN A 57 3.73 16.50 -3.52
C ASN A 57 3.26 17.25 -2.27
N ALA A 58 2.46 16.63 -1.41
CA ALA A 58 2.00 17.24 -0.17
C ALA A 58 3.03 17.13 0.98
N ALA A 59 3.94 16.15 0.91
CA ALA A 59 4.99 15.93 1.89
C ALA A 59 6.29 16.68 1.60
N THR A 60 6.45 17.17 0.36
CA THR A 60 7.63 17.93 -0.12
C THR A 60 7.30 19.41 -0.21
#